data_AF-A0A524L8J8-F1
#
_entry.id   AF-A0A524L8J8-F1
#
_cell.length_a   1.000
_cell.length_b   1.000
_cell.length_c   1.000
_cell.angle_alpha   90.00
_cell.angle_beta   90.00
_cell.angle_gamma   90.00
#
_symmetry.space_group_name_H-M   'P 1'
#
loop_
_entity.id
_entity.type
_entity.pdbx_description
1 polymer ?
#
loop_
_entity_poly.entity_id
_entity_poly.type
_entity_poly.pdbx_seq_one_letter_code
_entity_poly.pdbx_strand_id
1 'polypeptide(L)'
;MTESMMTYCGLDCAVCPAHLALKNNDEELREKQAKEWGSPEYPITAAEINCVGCKVDAEPKFKFCAGCTIKSCASERGVETCAHCEDYGCDILEKWL
;
A
#
# COMPACT_ATOMS: atom_id res chain seq x y z
N MET A 1 -12.38 11.13 14.36
CA MET A 1 -11.42 10.01 14.44
C MET A 1 -11.60 9.23 13.16
N THR A 2 -10.59 9.20 12.29
CA THR A 2 -10.62 8.33 11.10
C THR A 2 -10.47 6.89 11.58
N GLU A 3 -11.41 6.01 11.22
CA GLU A 3 -11.28 4.58 11.49
C GLU A 3 -10.05 4.04 10.75
N SER A 4 -9.21 3.26 11.45
CA SER A 4 -7.99 2.71 10.89
C SER A 4 -8.30 1.61 9.87
N MET A 5 -7.56 1.60 8.76
CA MET A 5 -7.64 0.58 7.72
C MET A 5 -6.31 -0.16 7.61
N MET A 6 -5.99 -0.92 8.66
CA MET A 6 -4.74 -1.68 8.78
C MET A 6 -4.57 -2.69 7.64
N THR A 7 -3.45 -2.59 6.95
CA THR A 7 -3.00 -3.50 5.90
C THR A 7 -2.20 -4.67 6.48
N TYR A 8 -1.86 -5.66 5.65
CA TYR A 8 -1.14 -6.85 6.11
C TYR A 8 0.22 -6.54 6.77
N CYS A 9 0.99 -5.60 6.20
CA CYS A 9 2.31 -5.22 6.73
C CYS A 9 2.26 -4.18 7.86
N GLY A 10 1.07 -3.74 8.29
CA GLY A 10 0.93 -2.76 9.37
C GLY A 10 0.84 -1.29 8.93
N LEU A 11 0.89 -1.00 7.63
CA LEU A 11 0.54 0.33 7.12
C LEU A 11 -0.96 0.58 7.26
N ASP A 12 -1.37 1.85 7.38
CA ASP A 12 -2.77 2.24 7.48
C ASP A 12 -3.23 2.94 6.19
N CYS A 13 -4.14 2.29 5.46
CA CYS A 13 -4.73 2.87 4.24
C CYS A 13 -5.57 4.11 4.53
N ALA A 14 -6.12 4.29 5.74
CA ALA A 14 -6.94 5.44 6.11
C ALA A 14 -6.18 6.77 6.08
N VAL A 15 -4.85 6.71 6.18
CA VAL A 15 -3.95 7.87 6.10
C VAL A 15 -2.98 7.79 4.92
N CYS A 16 -3.10 6.76 4.07
CA CYS A 16 -2.21 6.57 2.93
C CYS A 16 -2.56 7.56 1.80
N PRO A 17 -1.61 8.41 1.35
CA PRO A 17 -1.90 9.41 0.34
C PRO A 17 -2.38 8.84 -1.01
N ALA A 18 -1.82 7.71 -1.47
CA ALA A 18 -2.27 7.09 -2.73
C ALA A 18 -3.69 6.55 -2.66
N HIS A 19 -4.13 6.11 -1.47
CA HIS A 19 -5.51 5.68 -1.26
C HIS A 19 -6.45 6.87 -1.17
N LEU A 20 -6.08 7.88 -0.39
CA LEU A 20 -6.86 9.11 -0.23
C LEU A 20 -7.00 9.87 -1.54
N ALA A 21 -5.93 9.94 -2.35
CA ALA A 21 -5.94 10.58 -3.65
C ALA A 21 -6.96 9.93 -4.60
N LEU A 22 -7.00 8.60 -4.68
CA LEU A 22 -7.99 7.90 -5.49
C LEU A 22 -9.41 8.08 -4.92
N LYS A 23 -9.60 7.93 -3.61
CA LYS A 23 -10.90 8.04 -2.95
C LYS A 23 -11.54 9.42 -3.12
N ASN A 24 -10.74 10.48 -3.02
CA ASN A 24 -11.21 11.86 -3.09
C ASN A 24 -11.11 12.45 -4.50
N ASN A 25 -10.57 11.69 -5.45
CA ASN A 25 -10.17 12.17 -6.76
C ASN A 25 -9.30 13.44 -6.71
N ASP A 26 -8.32 13.45 -5.80
CA ASP A 26 -7.51 14.61 -5.44
C ASP A 26 -6.21 14.67 -6.27
N GLU A 27 -6.21 15.50 -7.31
CA GLU A 27 -5.06 15.63 -8.22
C GLU A 27 -3.88 16.35 -7.58
N GLU A 28 -4.12 17.34 -6.73
CA GLU A 28 -3.05 18.07 -6.04
C GLU A 28 -2.26 17.13 -5.12
N LEU A 29 -2.96 16.22 -4.43
CA LEU A 29 -2.32 15.19 -3.61
C LEU A 29 -1.52 14.19 -4.45
N ARG A 30 -2.00 13.84 -5.66
CA ARG A 30 -1.24 12.97 -6.57
C ARG A 30 0.06 13.63 -7.02
N GLU A 31 -0.01 14.89 -7.46
CA GLU A 31 1.18 15.63 -7.90
C GLU A 31 2.19 15.83 -6.77
N LYS A 32 1.70 16.15 -5.57
CA LYS A 32 2.55 16.30 -4.38
C LYS A 32 3.27 14.99 -4.06
N GLN A 33 2.54 13.88 -3.97
CA GLN A 33 3.14 12.59 -3.60
C GLN A 33 4.04 12.01 -4.68
N ALA A 34 3.73 12.24 -5.96
CA ALA A 34 4.60 11.85 -7.05
C ALA A 34 5.99 12.50 -6.91
N LYS A 35 6.05 13.77 -6.48
CA LYS A 35 7.32 14.48 -6.22
C LYS A 35 8.00 14.00 -4.94
N GLU A 36 7.23 13.71 -3.88
CA GLU A 36 7.78 13.26 -2.59
C GLU A 36 8.31 11.81 -2.62
N TRP A 37 7.64 10.92 -3.35
CA TRP A 37 7.99 9.50 -3.42
C TRP A 37 8.87 9.14 -4.61
N GLY A 38 8.84 9.95 -5.67
CA GLY A 38 9.68 9.75 -6.84
C GLY A 38 11.13 10.17 -6.60
N SER A 39 12.06 9.51 -7.29
CA SER A 39 13.46 9.93 -7.40
C SER A 39 13.89 9.97 -8.87
N PRO A 40 15.05 10.56 -9.21
CA PRO A 40 15.57 10.49 -10.57
C PRO A 40 15.76 9.06 -11.09
N GLU A 41 16.12 8.11 -10.22
CA GLU A 41 16.28 6.69 -10.55
C GLU A 41 14.95 5.96 -10.65
N TYR A 42 13.94 6.41 -9.89
CA TYR A 42 12.61 5.82 -9.83
C TYR A 42 11.54 6.92 -9.96
N PRO A 43 11.32 7.45 -11.18
CA PRO A 43 10.33 8.49 -11.38
C PRO A 43 8.92 7.94 -11.14
N ILE A 44 8.11 8.77 -10.50
CA ILE A 44 6.69 8.50 -10.24
C ILE A 44 5.90 9.68 -10.79
N THR A 45 4.85 9.37 -11.54
CA THR A 45 3.92 10.35 -12.09
C THR A 45 2.66 10.43 -11.23
N ALA A 46 1.97 11.56 -11.28
CA ALA A 46 0.68 11.73 -10.60
C ALA A 46 -0.33 10.64 -11.01
N ALA A 47 -0.33 10.25 -12.29
CA ALA A 47 -1.18 9.18 -12.81
C ALA A 47 -0.88 7.80 -12.19
N GLU A 48 0.33 7.57 -11.69
CA GLU A 48 0.69 6.33 -10.98
C GLU A 48 0.25 6.35 -9.51
N ILE A 49 -0.11 7.50 -8.93
CA ILE A 49 -0.60 7.63 -7.55
C ILE A 49 -2.09 7.28 -7.47
N ASN A 50 -2.41 5.99 -7.65
CA ASN A 50 -3.77 5.47 -7.53
C ASN A 50 -3.76 4.10 -6.84
N CYS A 51 -4.50 3.96 -5.73
CA CYS A 51 -4.56 2.70 -4.98
C CYS A 51 -5.91 2.47 -4.30
N VAL A 52 -6.57 1.35 -4.60
CA VAL A 52 -7.83 0.98 -3.93
C VAL A 52 -7.64 0.37 -2.52
N GLY A 53 -6.39 0.19 -2.09
CA GLY A 53 -6.03 -0.33 -0.76
C GLY A 53 -5.59 -1.80 -0.78
N CYS A 54 -4.76 -2.19 0.19
CA CYS A 54 -4.04 -3.47 0.17
C CYS A 54 -4.95 -4.70 0.24
N LYS A 55 -5.99 -4.66 1.09
CA LYS A 55 -6.93 -5.77 1.36
C LYS A 55 -8.12 -5.83 0.39
N VAL A 56 -8.23 -4.88 -0.54
CA VAL A 56 -9.29 -4.89 -1.56
C VAL A 56 -8.82 -5.75 -2.74
N ASP A 57 -9.61 -6.71 -3.19
CA ASP A 57 -9.29 -7.49 -4.39
C ASP A 57 -9.76 -6.77 -5.66
N ALA A 58 -9.13 -5.63 -5.96
CA ALA A 58 -9.41 -4.82 -7.14
C ALA A 58 -8.18 -3.98 -7.53
N GLU A 59 -8.19 -3.51 -8.77
CA GLU A 59 -7.26 -2.52 -9.32
C GLU A 59 -7.86 -1.11 -9.28
N PRO A 60 -7.04 -0.04 -9.33
CA PRO A 60 -5.58 -0.05 -9.39
C PRO A 60 -4.90 -0.27 -8.03
N LYS A 61 -3.73 -0.90 -8.03
CA LYS A 61 -2.73 -0.81 -6.95
C LYS A 61 -1.64 0.19 -7.31
N PHE A 62 -1.17 0.92 -6.30
CA PHE A 62 0.05 1.72 -6.45
C PHE A 62 1.22 0.81 -6.85
N LYS A 63 2.08 1.28 -7.76
CA LYS A 63 3.15 0.51 -8.42
C LYS A 63 3.98 -0.37 -7.48
N PHE A 64 4.41 0.16 -6.33
CA PHE A 64 5.20 -0.61 -5.36
C PHE A 64 4.36 -1.63 -4.58
N CYS A 65 3.06 -1.38 -4.42
CA CYS A 65 2.14 -2.31 -3.77
C CYS A 65 1.66 -3.42 -4.71
N ALA A 66 1.66 -3.19 -6.02
CA ALA A 66 1.22 -4.18 -7.02
C ALA A 66 2.11 -5.45 -7.00
N GLY A 67 3.41 -5.31 -6.79
CA GLY A 67 4.37 -6.41 -6.66
C GLY A 67 4.61 -6.91 -5.24
N CYS A 68 3.79 -6.50 -4.27
CA CYS A 68 4.02 -6.80 -2.86
C CYS A 68 3.74 -8.27 -2.52
N THR A 69 4.80 -9.06 -2.28
CA THR A 69 4.67 -10.49 -1.94
C THR A 69 4.02 -10.72 -0.57
N ILE A 70 4.11 -9.74 0.35
CA ILE A 70 3.44 -9.80 1.65
C ILE A 70 1.92 -9.89 1.46
N LYS A 71 1.36 -9.11 0.52
CA LYS A 71 -0.08 -9.12 0.23
C LYS A 71 -0.53 -10.52 -0.21
N SER A 72 0.13 -11.10 -1.21
CA SER A 72 -0.25 -12.43 -1.72
C SER A 72 -0.16 -13.50 -0.62
N CYS A 73 0.97 -13.54 0.10
CA CYS A 73 1.18 -14.50 1.18
C CYS A 73 0.13 -14.36 2.30
N ALA A 74 -0.11 -13.14 2.79
CA ALA A 74 -1.04 -12.90 3.88
C ALA A 74 -2.50 -13.15 3.48
N SER A 75 -2.88 -12.79 2.24
CA SER A 75 -4.20 -13.07 1.69
C SER A 75 -4.46 -14.57 1.54
N GLU A 76 -3.48 -15.33 1.02
CA GLU A 76 -3.58 -16.79 0.87
C GLU A 76 -3.68 -17.50 2.23
N ARG A 77 -2.93 -17.01 3.23
CA ARG A 77 -2.97 -17.54 4.60
C ARG A 77 -4.20 -17.08 5.40
N GLY A 78 -4.97 -16.11 4.91
CA GLY A 78 -6.15 -15.59 5.58
C GLY A 78 -5.87 -14.87 6.90
N VAL A 79 -4.66 -14.32 7.09
CA VAL A 79 -4.30 -13.60 8.33
C VAL A 79 -4.79 -12.16 8.29
N GLU A 80 -5.18 -11.61 9.44
CA GLU A 80 -5.66 -10.22 9.51
C GLU A 80 -4.53 -9.22 9.25
N THR A 81 -3.38 -9.41 9.88
CA THR A 81 -2.11 -8.74 9.59
C THR A 81 -0.98 -9.73 9.79
N CYS A 82 0.24 -9.42 9.31
CA CYS A 82 1.40 -10.28 9.55
C CYS A 82 1.68 -10.48 11.04
N ALA A 83 1.32 -9.52 11.92
CA ALA A 83 1.45 -9.67 13.37
C ALA A 83 0.58 -10.81 13.96
N HIS A 84 -0.44 -11.25 13.23
CA HIS A 84 -1.30 -12.39 13.59
C HIS A 84 -0.85 -13.70 12.94
N CYS A 85 0.25 -13.68 12.17
CA CYS A 85 0.81 -14.88 11.56
C CYS A 85 1.73 -15.60 12.56
N GLU A 86 1.63 -16.93 12.63
CA GLU A 86 2.54 -17.75 13.45
C GLU A 86 4.01 -17.62 13.00
N ASP A 87 4.23 -17.35 11.71
CA ASP A 87 5.54 -17.12 11.10
C ASP A 87 5.92 -15.61 11.07
N TYR A 88 5.45 -14.80 12.04
CA TYR A 88 5.81 -13.39 12.09
C TYR A 88 7.33 -13.20 12.18
N GLY A 89 7.87 -12.25 11.43
CA GLY A 89 9.33 -12.08 11.27
C GLY A 89 9.97 -13.03 10.26
N CYS A 90 9.19 -13.69 9.40
CA CYS A 90 9.73 -14.50 8.32
C CYS A 90 10.42 -13.66 7.23
N ASP A 91 11.26 -14.32 6.41
CA ASP A 91 12.01 -13.74 5.29
C ASP A 91 11.16 -12.93 4.32
N ILE A 92 9.87 -13.28 4.13
CA ILE A 92 8.97 -12.53 3.24
C ILE A 92 8.70 -11.15 3.81
N LEU A 93 8.53 -11.02 5.13
CA LEU A 93 8.31 -9.73 5.78
C LEU A 93 9.61 -8.94 5.89
N GLU A 94 10.71 -9.59 6.28
CA GLU A 94 12.01 -8.93 6.46
C GLU A 94 12.57 -8.32 5.17
N LYS A 95 12.30 -8.91 4.00
CA LYS A 95 12.75 -8.36 2.70
C LYS A 95 12.13 -7.00 2.34
N TRP A 96 11.09 -6.57 3.04
CA TRP A 96 10.39 -5.31 2.80
C TRP A 96 10.57 -4.29 3.93
N LEU A 97 11.31 -4.66 4.99
CA LEU A 97 11.71 -3.79 6.10
C LEU A 97 13.10 -3.20 5.84
#